data_AF-A0A928MND2-F1
#
_entry.id   AF-A0A928MND2-F1
#
_cell.length_a   1.000
_cell.length_b   1.000
_cell.length_c   1.000
_cell.angle_alpha   90.00
_cell.angle_beta   90.00
_cell.angle_gamma   90.00
#
_symmetry.space_group_name_H-M   'P 1'
#
loop_
_entity.id
_entity.type
_entity.pdbx_description
1 polymer ?
#
loop_
_entity_poly.entity_id
_entity_poly.type
_entity_poly.pdbx_seq_one_letter_code
_entity_poly.pdbx_strand_id
1 'polypeptide(L)' 'MIVLLTGASHTGKTALAQRLLERYQYPYLSIDHLKMGLIRAGYTGLTPMSEEAERTAYLWPVVREMIKTAIENKQNL' A
#
# COMPACT_ATOMS: atom_id res chain seq x y z
N MET A 1 -1.48 -13.62 -7.55
CA MET A 1 -0.04 -13.34 -7.34
C MET A 1 0.06 -12.04 -6.58
N ILE A 2 0.84 -12.01 -5.50
CA ILE A 2 1.04 -10.79 -4.70
C ILE A 2 2.46 -10.28 -4.94
N VAL A 3 2.61 -9.02 -5.35
CA VAL A 3 3.91 -8.39 -5.58
C VAL A 3 4.13 -7.24 -4.60
N LEU A 4 5.05 -7.42 -3.66
CA LEU A 4 5.41 -6.37 -2.71
C LEU A 4 6.58 -5.55 -3.26
N LEU A 5 6.32 -4.28 -3.56
CA LEU A 5 7.34 -3.32 -4.01
C LEU A 5 7.85 -2.51 -2.82
N THR A 6 9.12 -2.72 -2.46
CA THR A 6 9.81 -1.99 -1.40
C THR A 6 11.06 -1.27 -1.94
N GLY A 7 11.61 -0.35 -1.16
CA GLY A 7 12.81 0.41 -1.50
C GLY A 7 12.80 1.83 -0.93
N ALA A 8 13.97 2.45 -0.88
CA ALA A 8 14.14 3.81 -0.37
C ALA A 8 13.29 4.84 -1.13
N SER A 9 13.01 5.99 -0.51
CA SER A 9 12.31 7.10 -1.17
C SER A 9 13.02 7.52 -2.46
N HIS A 10 12.25 7.94 -3.46
CA HIS A 10 12.76 8.39 -4.77
C HIS A 10 13.52 7.37 -5.63
N THR A 11 13.43 6.06 -5.34
CA THR A 11 14.06 5.00 -6.17
C THR A 11 13.22 4.53 -7.37
N GLY A 12 12.11 5.19 -7.69
CA GLY A 12 11.29 4.85 -8.86
C GLY A 12 10.25 3.73 -8.65
N LYS A 13 9.93 3.38 -7.40
CA LYS A 13 8.91 2.36 -7.07
C LYS A 13 7.57 2.57 -7.80
N THR A 14 7.08 3.80 -7.85
CA THR A 14 5.82 4.15 -8.52
C THR A 14 5.89 3.90 -10.03
N ALA A 15 7.00 4.24 -10.67
CA ALA A 15 7.19 3.98 -12.10
C ALA A 15 7.26 2.48 -12.39
N LEU A 16 7.88 1.70 -11.50
CA LEU A 16 7.87 0.24 -11.60
C LEU A 16 6.46 -0.34 -11.43
N ALA A 17 5.69 0.13 -10.45
CA ALA A 17 4.30 -0.29 -10.23
C ALA A 17 3.42 -0.05 -11.47
N GLN A 18 3.55 1.13 -12.08
CA GLN A 18 2.81 1.47 -13.30
C GLN A 18 3.18 0.57 -14.48
N ARG A 19 4.48 0.31 -14.70
CA ARG A 19 4.93 -0.61 -15.76
C ARG A 19 4.43 -2.04 -15.54
N LEU A 20 4.36 -2.49 -14.29
CA LEU A 20 3.81 -3.80 -13.96
C LEU A 20 2.31 -3.85 -14.22
N LEU A 21 1.56 -2.80 -13.88
CA LEU A 21 0.14 -2.67 -14.24
C LEU A 21 -0.04 -2.74 -15.76
N GLU A 22 0.70 -1.97 -16.54
CA GLU A 22 0.57 -1.98 -18.00
C GLU A 22 0.91 -3.36 -18.60
N ARG A 23 1.95 -4.02 -18.08
CA ARG A 23 2.42 -5.29 -18.63
C ARG A 23 1.54 -6.48 -18.24
N TYR A 24 1.13 -6.55 -16.98
CA TYR A 24 0.43 -7.70 -16.42
C TYR A 24 -1.07 -7.46 -16.22
N GLN A 25 -1.53 -6.20 -16.34
CA GLN A 25 -2.90 -5.78 -16.06
C GLN A 25 -3.31 -6.09 -14.61
N TYR A 26 -2.33 -6.09 -13.70
CA TYR A 26 -2.56 -6.33 -12.27
C TYR A 26 -2.77 -4.99 -11.57
N PRO A 27 -3.89 -4.82 -10.84
CA PRO A 27 -4.09 -3.60 -10.06
C PRO A 27 -3.00 -3.49 -9.00
N TYR A 28 -2.57 -2.27 -8.67
CA TYR A 28 -1.65 -2.01 -7.57
C TYR A 28 -2.30 -1.10 -6.53
N LEU A 29 -1.90 -1.27 -5.27
CA LEU A 29 -2.31 -0.40 -4.17
C LEU A 29 -1.08 0.29 -3.57
N SER A 30 -1.11 1.62 -3.51
CA SER A 30 -0.12 2.39 -2.76
C SER A 30 -0.51 2.49 -1.29
N ILE A 31 0.35 2.01 -0.39
CA ILE A 31 0.17 2.16 1.06
C ILE A 31 0.14 3.65 1.44
N ASP A 32 0.87 4.51 0.73
CA ASP A 32 0.83 5.95 0.94
C ASP A 32 -0.53 6.56 0.58
N HIS A 33 -1.17 6.09 -0.50
CA HIS A 33 -2.54 6.52 -0.84
C HIS A 33 -3.55 6.06 0.20
N LEU A 34 -3.45 4.81 0.66
CA LEU A 34 -4.28 4.29 1.74
C LEU A 34 -4.12 5.13 3.02
N LYS A 35 -2.88 5.37 3.44
CA LYS A 35 -2.54 6.24 4.57
C LYS A 35 -3.17 7.62 4.44
N MET A 36 -2.90 8.31 3.33
CA MET A 36 -3.40 9.68 3.14
C MET A 36 -4.92 9.72 3.03
N GLY A 37 -5.56 8.68 2.47
CA GLY A 37 -7.00 8.54 2.44
C GLY A 37 -7.60 8.43 3.84
N LEU A 38 -7.04 7.57 4.70
CA LEU A 38 -7.49 7.40 6.09
C LEU A 38 -7.35 8.70 6.90
N ILE A 39 -6.22 9.40 6.75
CA ILE A 39 -5.96 10.68 7.43
C ILE A 39 -6.97 11.74 6.97
N ARG A 40 -7.11 11.93 5.65
CA ARG A 40 -7.98 12.97 5.08
C ARG A 40 -9.46 12.70 5.31
N ALA A 41 -9.85 11.44 5.45
CA ALA A 41 -11.22 11.04 5.78
C ALA A 41 -11.51 11.08 7.29
N GLY A 42 -10.51 11.32 8.14
CA GLY A 42 -10.69 11.37 9.60
C GLY A 42 -10.90 10.00 10.27
N TYR A 43 -10.55 8.90 9.59
CA TYR A 43 -10.70 7.53 10.14
C TYR A 43 -9.55 7.13 11.08
N THR A 44 -8.54 7.97 11.21
CA THR A 44 -7.38 7.74 12.06
C THR A 44 -6.95 9.05 12.72
N GLY A 45 -6.37 8.95 13.91
CA GLY A 45 -5.68 10.06 14.58
C GLY A 45 -4.29 10.35 14.01
N LEU A 46 -3.81 9.51 13.07
CA LEU A 46 -2.53 9.76 12.40
C LEU A 46 -2.55 11.09 11.66
N THR A 47 -1.40 11.75 11.64
CA THR A 47 -1.17 12.96 10.86
C THR A 47 -0.11 12.68 9.79
N PRO A 48 0.03 13.55 8.78
CA PRO A 48 1.14 13.45 7.82
C PRO A 48 2.52 13.49 8.50
N MET A 49 2.60 14.06 9.72
CA MET A 49 3.82 14.23 10.51
C MET A 49 3.99 13.20 11.62
N SER A 50 3.07 12.25 11.79
CA SER A 50 3.21 11.13 12.76
C SER A 50 4.52 10.38 12.54
N GLU A 51 5.02 9.63 13.52
CA GLU A 51 6.28 8.88 13.36
C GLU A 51 6.14 7.67 12.44
N GLU A 52 7.23 7.21 11.81
CA GLU A 52 7.19 6.03 10.91
C GLU A 52 6.75 4.76 11.65
N ALA A 53 7.20 4.57 12.89
CA ALA A 53 6.82 3.43 13.72
C ALA A 53 5.31 3.40 14.01
N GLU A 54 4.72 4.55 14.33
CA GLU A 54 3.29 4.69 14.59
C GLU A 54 2.47 4.39 13.32
N ARG A 55 2.88 4.95 12.18
CA ARG A 55 2.26 4.70 10.87
C ARG A 55 2.31 3.23 10.49
N THR A 56 3.45 2.59 10.72
CA THR A 56 3.65 1.16 10.43
C THR A 56 2.77 0.29 11.34
N ALA A 57 2.76 0.56 12.64
CA ALA A 57 1.95 -0.17 13.61
C ALA A 57 0.45 -0.12 13.27
N TYR A 58 -0.04 1.03 12.80
CA TYR A 58 -1.44 1.21 12.43
C TYR A 58 -1.79 0.59 11.07
N LEU A 59 -0.97 0.83 10.03
CA LEU A 59 -1.30 0.41 8.66
C LEU A 59 -1.02 -1.07 8.38
N TRP A 60 -0.01 -1.65 9.04
CA TRP A 60 0.43 -3.01 8.74
C TRP A 60 -0.65 -4.09 8.98
N PRO A 61 -1.44 -4.06 10.07
CA PRO A 61 -2.55 -4.98 10.24
C PRO A 61 -3.55 -4.90 9.07
N VAL A 62 -3.89 -3.69 8.61
CA VAL A 62 -4.82 -3.48 7.49
C VAL A 62 -4.24 -4.06 6.20
N VAL A 63 -3.01 -3.69 5.84
CA VAL A 63 -2.33 -4.18 4.63
C VAL A 63 -2.19 -5.70 4.64
N ARG A 64 -1.85 -6.30 5.79
CA ARG A 64 -1.73 -7.75 5.94
C ARG A 64 -3.05 -8.46 5.66
N GLU A 65 -4.16 -7.98 6.21
CA GLU A 65 -5.47 -8.59 5.97
C GLU A 65 -5.91 -8.39 4.52
N MET A 66 -5.65 -7.24 3.90
CA MET A 66 -5.90 -7.03 2.47
C MET A 66 -5.15 -8.04 1.59
N ILE A 67 -3.88 -8.31 1.90
CA ILE A 67 -3.09 -9.32 1.18
C ILE A 67 -3.70 -10.71 1.33
N LYS A 68 -4.11 -11.10 2.55
CA LYS A 68 -4.77 -12.39 2.78
C LYS A 68 -6.07 -12.51 2.00
N THR A 69 -6.90 -11.47 2.01
CA THR A 69 -8.15 -11.44 1.24
C THR A 69 -7.88 -11.56 -0.27
N ALA A 70 -6.85 -10.88 -0.80
CA ALA A 70 -6.48 -11.02 -2.21
C ALA A 70 -6.05 -12.46 -2.55
N ILE A 71 -5.28 -13.11 -1.67
CA ILE A 71 -4.87 -14.52 -1.84
C ILE A 71 -6.09 -15.45 -1.80
N GLU A 72 -6.96 -15.29 -0.81
CA GLU A 72 -8.20 -16.06 -0.66
C GLU A 72 -9.09 -15.96 -1.90
N ASN A 73 -9.22 -14.74 -2.44
CA ASN A 73 -10.01 -14.46 -3.64
C ASN A 73 -9.30 -14.82 -4.95
N LYS A 74 -8.06 -15.36 -4.90
CA LYS A 74 -7.21 -15.64 -6.08
C LYS A 74 -7.00 -14.41 -6.97
N GLN A 75 -6.98 -13.23 -6.38
CA GLN A 75 -6.77 -11.97 -7.06
C GLN A 75 -5.27 -11.64 -7.15
N ASN A 76 -4.91 -10.90 -8.19
CA ASN A 76 -3.57 -10.35 -8.34
C ASN A 76 -3.54 -8.94 -7.74
N LEU A 77 -2.48 -8.64 -6.98
CA LEU A 77 -2.28 -7.35 -6.32
C LEU A 77 -0.79 -7.03 -6.14
#